data_AF-A0AAE1YSH1-F1
#
_entry.id   AF-A0AAE1YSH1-F1
#
_cell.length_a   1.000
_cell.length_b   1.000
_cell.length_c   1.000
_cell.angle_alpha   90.00
_cell.angle_beta   90.00
_cell.angle_gamma   90.00
#
_symmetry.space_group_name_H-M   'P 1'
#
loop_
_entity.id
_entity.type
_entity.pdbx_description
1 polymer ?
#
loop_
_entity_poly.entity_id
_entity_poly.type
_entity_poly.pdbx_seq_one_letter_code
_entity_poly.pdbx_strand_id
1 'polypeptide(L)'
;MKKKKDHFRPLLPPTTTESGRFSTPWTGCATSRSCKKASKLPTIVVVGDQSSGKSSVLESLAGISLPRGQGICTRVPLIMRLQNHPNPVPELFLEYNGKVVPTDEKNIADAINLATEEIAGKGKGISNSPLTLVVKKMAVPDLTMVDLPGITRVPVHGQPEHIYEQISKIITEFITPEESIILNVLSASVDFSTCESIRMSQKVDKTGQRTLAVVTKADKSPEGLLEKVTADDVNIGLGYVCVRNRIGDETYEEAREEEAKLFETNPQLSKINKSMVGSPVLAEKLVKIQATIIVKCLPEIVRKINDKLSANIEDLNKFPKHLNSVTEAMTTFMHILGSAKES
;
A
#
# COMPACT_ATOMS: atom_id res chain seq x y z
N MET A 1 57.62 23.77 8.26
CA MET A 1 56.81 24.97 8.00
C MET A 1 55.91 24.72 6.80
N LYS A 2 54.58 24.91 6.98
CA LYS A 2 53.52 25.24 5.99
C LYS A 2 53.34 24.30 4.77
N LYS A 3 52.14 23.90 4.34
CA LYS A 3 50.74 24.19 4.70
C LYS A 3 49.86 23.12 4.02
N LYS A 4 48.88 22.55 4.75
CA LYS A 4 47.72 21.84 4.18
C LYS A 4 46.87 22.83 3.37
N LYS A 5 46.30 22.38 2.25
CA LYS A 5 45.19 23.04 1.56
C LYS A 5 43.96 22.13 1.63
N ASP A 6 43.02 22.56 2.47
CA ASP A 6 41.64 22.07 2.50
C ASP A 6 40.87 22.64 1.30
N HIS A 7 40.03 21.82 0.66
CA HIS A 7 39.04 22.29 -0.31
C HIS A 7 37.62 21.92 0.16
N PHE A 8 36.95 22.96 0.68
CA PHE A 8 35.55 23.36 0.48
C PHE A 8 34.45 22.27 0.47
N ARG A 9 33.71 22.19 1.58
CA ARG A 9 32.27 21.87 1.62
C ARG A 9 31.47 23.18 1.68
N PRO A 10 30.31 23.32 0.99
CA PRO A 10 29.43 24.45 1.21
C PRO A 10 28.62 24.27 2.50
N LEU A 11 28.68 25.29 3.37
CA LEU A 11 27.85 25.45 4.56
C LEU A 11 26.48 26.04 4.15
N LEU A 12 25.39 25.40 4.54
CA LEU A 12 24.07 26.04 4.60
C LEU A 12 23.89 26.68 5.99
N PRO A 13 23.27 27.87 6.10
CA PRO A 13 23.14 28.61 7.35
C PRO A 13 22.05 28.01 8.27
N PRO A 14 22.10 28.24 9.60
CA PRO A 14 21.08 27.78 10.51
C PRO A 14 19.91 28.78 10.53
N THR A 15 18.70 28.30 10.24
CA THR A 15 17.47 29.04 10.57
C THR A 15 16.81 28.39 11.79
N THR A 16 17.00 29.05 12.92
CA THR A 16 16.16 28.89 14.11
C THR A 16 14.84 29.61 13.87
N THR A 17 13.75 28.86 13.72
CA THR A 17 12.41 29.31 14.08
C THR A 17 11.63 28.14 14.68
N GLU A 18 11.28 28.31 15.95
CA GLU A 18 10.35 27.47 16.69
C GLU A 18 9.03 27.38 15.94
N SER A 19 8.67 26.17 15.51
CA SER A 19 7.28 25.80 15.25
C SER A 19 7.13 24.35 15.68
N GLY A 20 6.17 24.11 16.58
CA GLY A 20 5.95 22.81 17.22
C GLY A 20 5.76 21.70 16.19
N ARG A 21 6.69 20.76 16.16
CA ARG A 21 6.57 19.53 15.37
C ARG A 21 5.61 18.59 16.10
N PHE A 22 4.43 18.37 15.52
CA PHE A 22 3.73 17.10 15.66
C PHE A 22 4.62 16.02 14.99
N SER A 23 5.44 15.33 15.79
CA SER A 23 6.40 14.31 15.32
C SER A 23 5.83 12.90 15.26
N THR A 24 4.50 12.75 15.25
CA THR A 24 3.84 11.45 15.03
C THR A 24 3.25 11.40 13.62
N PRO A 25 3.57 10.37 12.81
CA PRO A 25 2.82 10.11 11.59
C PRO A 25 1.34 9.92 11.96
N TRP A 26 0.45 10.69 11.34
CA TRP A 26 -1.01 10.60 11.57
C TRP A 26 -1.54 9.17 11.38
N THR A 27 -0.90 8.40 10.51
CA THR A 27 -1.19 6.98 10.24
C THR A 27 -0.90 6.05 11.43
N GLY A 28 0.08 6.40 12.28
CA GLY A 28 0.46 5.63 13.46
C GLY A 28 -0.52 5.81 14.63
N CYS A 29 -1.12 7.00 14.79
CA CYS A 29 -2.06 7.27 15.89
C CYS A 29 -3.42 6.56 15.67
N ALA A 30 -3.85 6.44 14.41
CA ALA A 30 -5.10 5.77 14.02
C ALA A 30 -5.07 4.24 14.14
N THR A 31 -3.92 3.62 14.45
CA THR A 31 -3.75 2.15 14.45
C THR A 31 -3.67 1.51 15.84
N SER A 32 -3.80 2.30 16.92
CA SER A 32 -3.97 1.75 18.28
C SER A 32 -5.26 0.92 18.38
N ARG A 33 -5.23 -0.18 19.15
CA ARG A 33 -6.14 -1.36 19.08
C ARG A 33 -7.66 -1.08 19.11
N SER A 34 -8.11 0.12 19.48
CA SER A 34 -9.53 0.48 19.58
C SER A 34 -10.09 1.21 18.33
N CYS A 35 -9.24 1.73 17.43
CA CYS A 35 -9.67 2.49 16.25
C CYS A 35 -9.78 1.65 14.96
N LYS A 36 -9.70 0.32 15.02
CA LYS A 36 -9.72 -0.55 13.82
C LYS A 36 -11.02 -0.47 12.99
N LYS A 37 -12.10 0.10 13.53
CA LYS A 37 -13.37 0.30 12.79
C LYS A 37 -13.59 1.74 12.32
N ALA A 38 -12.74 2.71 12.68
CA ALA A 38 -12.94 4.13 12.36
C ALA A 38 -12.02 4.58 11.22
N SER A 39 -12.63 5.04 10.12
CA SER A 39 -12.01 5.62 8.91
C SER A 39 -10.97 4.77 8.19
N LYS A 40 -11.34 4.24 7.00
CA LYS A 40 -10.37 3.68 6.06
C LYS A 40 -9.45 4.81 5.60
N LEU A 41 -8.18 4.76 6.01
CA LEU A 41 -7.17 5.68 5.48
C LEU A 41 -6.96 5.42 3.97
N PRO A 42 -6.71 6.46 3.17
CA PRO A 42 -6.42 6.29 1.76
C PRO A 42 -5.27 5.33 1.52
N THR A 43 -5.54 4.27 0.78
CA THR A 43 -4.62 3.15 0.58
C THR A 43 -4.39 2.94 -0.90
N ILE A 44 -3.16 2.65 -1.29
CA ILE A 44 -2.81 2.32 -2.68
C ILE A 44 -3.02 0.82 -2.88
N VAL A 45 -3.94 0.45 -3.74
CA VAL A 45 -4.28 -0.94 -4.04
C VAL A 45 -3.68 -1.33 -5.37
N VAL A 46 -2.75 -2.29 -5.34
CA VAL A 46 -2.04 -2.76 -6.53
C VAL A 46 -2.84 -3.89 -7.19
N VAL A 47 -3.22 -3.66 -8.44
CA VAL A 47 -4.01 -4.61 -9.24
C VAL A 47 -3.33 -4.86 -10.58
N GLY A 48 -3.51 -6.06 -11.12
CA GLY A 48 -2.84 -6.44 -12.36
C GLY A 48 -2.90 -7.93 -12.62
N ASP A 49 -2.86 -8.29 -13.89
CA ASP A 49 -2.85 -9.68 -14.34
C ASP A 49 -1.65 -10.46 -13.76
N GLN A 50 -1.75 -11.78 -13.70
CA GLN A 50 -0.63 -12.61 -13.26
C GLN A 50 0.61 -12.31 -14.10
N SER A 51 1.78 -12.21 -13.45
CA SER A 51 3.06 -11.91 -14.10
C SER A 51 3.15 -10.51 -14.74
N SER A 52 2.25 -9.58 -14.43
CA SER A 52 2.35 -8.17 -14.86
C SER A 52 3.43 -7.36 -14.15
N GLY A 53 4.07 -7.91 -13.10
CA GLY A 53 5.16 -7.26 -12.36
C GLY A 53 4.75 -6.53 -11.07
N LYS A 54 3.55 -6.79 -10.53
CA LYS A 54 3.04 -6.19 -9.29
C LYS A 54 4.03 -6.24 -8.13
N SER A 55 4.46 -7.44 -7.74
CA SER A 55 5.38 -7.64 -6.63
C SER A 55 6.71 -6.94 -6.89
N SER A 56 7.20 -6.93 -8.13
CA SER A 56 8.45 -6.23 -8.50
C SER A 56 8.36 -4.71 -8.38
N VAL A 57 7.20 -4.12 -8.71
CA VAL A 57 6.96 -2.69 -8.48
C VAL A 57 6.98 -2.38 -6.98
N LEU A 58 6.32 -3.22 -6.17
CA LEU A 58 6.30 -3.06 -4.71
C LEU A 58 7.69 -3.23 -4.09
N GLU A 59 8.46 -4.22 -4.52
CA GLU A 59 9.84 -4.43 -4.10
C GLU A 59 10.72 -3.21 -4.42
N SER A 60 10.56 -2.62 -5.60
CA SER A 60 11.31 -1.43 -6.02
C SER A 60 10.99 -0.19 -5.18
N LEU A 61 9.72 -0.04 -4.76
CA LEU A 61 9.28 1.07 -3.90
C LEU A 61 9.71 0.85 -2.44
N ALA A 62 9.67 -0.39 -1.97
CA ALA A 62 9.94 -0.74 -0.58
C ALA A 62 11.41 -1.02 -0.27
N GLY A 63 12.22 -1.38 -1.28
CA GLY A 63 13.61 -1.77 -1.10
C GLY A 63 13.77 -3.07 -0.31
N ILE A 64 12.83 -4.00 -0.44
CA ILE A 64 12.81 -5.32 0.20
C ILE A 64 12.36 -6.39 -0.80
N SER A 65 12.81 -7.63 -0.62
CA SER A 65 12.48 -8.73 -1.54
C SER A 65 11.20 -9.43 -1.07
N LEU A 66 10.20 -9.50 -1.94
CA LEU A 66 8.96 -10.21 -1.69
C LEU A 66 9.10 -11.66 -2.18
N PRO A 67 8.23 -12.59 -1.74
CA PRO A 67 8.25 -13.95 -2.24
C PRO A 67 8.10 -14.00 -3.77
N ARG A 68 9.04 -14.70 -4.42
CA ARG A 68 9.02 -14.98 -5.86
C ARG A 68 8.93 -16.49 -6.07
N GLY A 69 8.14 -16.93 -7.05
CA GLY A 69 7.97 -18.36 -7.34
C GLY A 69 7.16 -18.65 -8.60
N GLN A 70 7.19 -19.91 -9.04
CA GLN A 70 6.32 -20.37 -10.13
C GLN A 70 4.88 -20.58 -9.61
N GLY A 71 3.92 -19.80 -10.13
CA GLY A 71 2.51 -19.86 -9.75
C GLY A 71 1.99 -18.54 -9.16
N ILE A 72 0.93 -18.59 -8.34
CA ILE A 72 0.46 -17.41 -7.59
C ILE A 72 1.35 -17.22 -6.37
N CYS A 73 2.20 -16.19 -6.40
CA CYS A 73 3.05 -15.81 -5.27
C CYS A 73 2.21 -15.18 -4.15
N THR A 74 1.32 -14.25 -4.49
CA THR A 74 0.46 -13.53 -3.55
C THR A 74 -0.87 -14.28 -3.37
N ARG A 75 -0.99 -15.10 -2.32
CA ARG A 75 -2.21 -15.89 -2.03
C ARG A 75 -3.17 -15.21 -1.03
N VAL A 76 -2.70 -14.18 -0.35
CA VAL A 76 -3.46 -13.36 0.60
C VAL A 76 -3.20 -11.88 0.30
N PRO A 77 -4.16 -10.97 0.58
CA PRO A 77 -3.88 -9.54 0.52
C PRO A 77 -2.73 -9.17 1.45
N LEU A 78 -1.64 -8.64 0.89
CA LEU A 78 -0.47 -8.20 1.65
C LEU A 78 -0.53 -6.67 1.82
N ILE A 79 -0.85 -6.22 3.03
CA ILE A 79 -0.84 -4.79 3.39
C ILE A 79 0.59 -4.41 3.78
N MET A 80 1.29 -3.68 2.93
CA MET A 80 2.63 -3.17 3.19
C MET A 80 2.57 -1.74 3.71
N ARG A 81 3.08 -1.52 4.92
CA ARG A 81 3.20 -0.19 5.54
C ARG A 81 4.68 0.20 5.59
N LEU A 82 5.06 1.14 4.74
CA LEU A 82 6.38 1.73 4.72
C LEU A 82 6.39 2.97 5.61
N GLN A 83 7.36 3.05 6.50
CA GLN A 83 7.53 4.17 7.42
C GLN A 83 8.98 4.64 7.38
N ASN A 84 9.19 5.90 7.02
CA ASN A 84 10.50 6.51 7.13
C ASN A 84 10.86 6.64 8.61
N HIS A 85 11.96 6.02 9.01
CA HIS A 85 12.40 6.03 10.40
C HIS A 85 13.88 6.42 10.49
N PRO A 86 14.27 7.38 11.34
CA PRO A 86 15.65 7.86 11.43
C PRO A 86 16.61 6.85 12.07
N ASN A 87 16.10 5.75 12.63
CA ASN A 87 16.93 4.70 13.19
C ASN A 87 17.69 3.98 12.05
N PRO A 88 19.03 3.85 12.14
CA PRO A 88 19.81 3.12 11.14
C PRO A 88 19.49 1.62 11.10
N VAL A 89 18.95 1.05 12.18
CA VAL A 89 18.52 -0.35 12.21
C VAL A 89 17.07 -0.44 11.73
N PRO A 90 16.80 -1.15 10.63
CA PRO A 90 15.43 -1.30 10.14
C PRO A 90 14.63 -2.23 11.05
N GLU A 91 13.36 -1.89 11.29
CA GLU A 91 12.41 -2.74 12.01
C GLU A 91 11.39 -3.32 11.04
N LEU A 92 11.35 -4.64 10.92
CA LEU A 92 10.39 -5.33 10.07
C LEU A 92 9.61 -6.37 10.89
N PHE A 93 8.30 -6.39 10.73
CA PHE A 93 7.45 -7.40 11.37
C PHE A 93 6.16 -7.63 10.59
N LEU A 94 5.62 -8.83 10.75
CA LEU A 94 4.34 -9.25 10.21
C LEU A 94 3.25 -9.19 11.28
N GLU A 95 2.06 -8.73 10.93
CA GLU A 95 0.86 -8.78 11.76
C GLU A 95 -0.24 -9.57 11.04
N TYR A 96 -0.70 -10.66 11.65
CA TYR A 96 -1.80 -11.48 11.15
C TYR A 96 -2.36 -12.34 12.28
N ASN A 97 -3.65 -12.70 12.22
CA ASN A 97 -4.31 -13.55 13.24
C ASN A 97 -4.05 -13.14 14.71
N GLY A 98 -3.87 -11.84 14.97
CA GLY A 98 -3.55 -11.30 16.30
C GLY A 98 -2.09 -11.50 16.76
N LYS A 99 -1.24 -12.11 15.93
CA LYS A 99 0.19 -12.31 16.15
C LYS A 99 0.99 -11.15 15.60
N VAL A 100 2.17 -10.93 16.20
CA VAL A 100 3.23 -10.05 15.68
C VAL A 100 4.48 -10.90 15.57
N VAL A 101 5.02 -11.03 14.37
CA VAL A 101 6.19 -11.87 14.08
C VAL A 101 7.32 -10.97 13.55
N PRO A 102 8.40 -10.75 14.32
CA PRO A 102 9.55 -9.98 13.85
C PRO A 102 10.29 -10.73 12.73
N THR A 103 10.86 -9.99 11.79
CA THR A 103 11.68 -10.51 10.68
C THR A 103 12.78 -9.50 10.33
N ASP A 104 13.66 -9.86 9.41
CA ASP A 104 14.65 -8.98 8.79
C ASP A 104 14.54 -9.01 7.26
N GLU A 105 15.33 -8.21 6.57
CA GLU A 105 15.32 -8.10 5.10
C GLU A 105 15.74 -9.38 4.37
N LYS A 106 16.48 -10.28 5.03
CA LYS A 106 16.94 -11.54 4.43
C LYS A 106 15.87 -12.61 4.52
N ASN A 107 15.16 -12.65 5.64
CA ASN A 107 14.19 -13.69 5.97
C ASN A 107 12.74 -13.29 5.67
N ILE A 108 12.49 -12.05 5.25
CA ILE A 108 11.13 -11.53 5.03
C ILE A 108 10.31 -12.34 4.02
N ALA A 109 10.92 -12.82 2.93
CA ALA A 109 10.23 -13.63 1.94
C ALA A 109 9.75 -14.95 2.56
N ASP A 110 10.61 -15.62 3.33
CA ASP A 110 10.27 -16.87 4.01
C ASP A 110 9.22 -16.66 5.11
N ALA A 111 9.34 -15.57 5.87
CA ALA A 111 8.36 -15.19 6.88
C ALA A 111 6.98 -14.94 6.27
N ILE A 112 6.91 -14.24 5.12
CA ILE A 112 5.65 -14.03 4.39
C ILE A 112 5.08 -15.35 3.90
N ASN A 113 5.90 -16.26 3.37
CA ASN A 113 5.45 -17.57 2.91
C ASN A 113 4.86 -18.40 4.05
N LEU A 114 5.54 -18.46 5.19
CA LEU A 114 5.08 -19.16 6.39
C LEU A 114 3.76 -18.59 6.92
N ALA A 115 3.65 -17.26 7.03
CA ALA A 115 2.41 -16.60 7.43
C ALA A 115 1.28 -16.87 6.43
N THR A 116 1.57 -16.86 5.13
CA THR A 116 0.61 -17.14 4.06
C THR A 116 0.10 -18.58 4.14
N GLU A 117 0.96 -19.56 4.42
CA GLU A 117 0.57 -20.95 4.63
C GLU A 117 -0.33 -21.12 5.86
N GLU A 118 -0.07 -20.37 6.93
CA GLU A 118 -0.91 -20.40 8.13
C GLU A 118 -2.31 -19.82 7.85
N ILE A 119 -2.41 -18.77 7.03
CA ILE A 119 -3.67 -18.07 6.72
C ILE A 119 -4.50 -18.80 5.66
N ALA A 120 -3.87 -19.22 4.56
CA ALA A 120 -4.55 -19.78 3.39
C ALA A 120 -4.44 -21.32 3.30
N GLY A 121 -3.73 -21.95 4.23
CA GLY A 121 -3.44 -23.38 4.21
C GLY A 121 -2.30 -23.75 3.25
N LYS A 122 -1.91 -25.02 3.32
CA LYS A 122 -0.94 -25.63 2.40
C LYS A 122 -1.59 -25.83 1.03
N GLY A 123 -0.90 -25.43 -0.03
CA GLY A 123 -1.37 -25.58 -1.42
C GLY A 123 -1.46 -24.25 -2.18
N LYS A 124 -2.35 -24.19 -3.18
CA LYS A 124 -2.51 -23.02 -4.09
C LYS A 124 -3.81 -22.24 -3.87
N GLY A 125 -4.52 -22.51 -2.77
CA GLY A 125 -5.70 -21.76 -2.37
C GLY A 125 -5.37 -20.32 -1.97
N ILE A 126 -6.35 -19.44 -2.07
CA ILE A 126 -6.26 -18.04 -1.66
C ILE A 126 -7.16 -17.78 -0.46
N SER A 127 -6.87 -16.73 0.31
CA SER A 127 -7.70 -16.27 1.42
C SER A 127 -7.88 -14.77 1.35
N ASN A 128 -9.03 -14.28 1.79
CA ASN A 128 -9.32 -12.84 1.90
C ASN A 128 -8.81 -12.23 3.22
N SER A 129 -8.27 -13.05 4.13
CA SER A 129 -7.69 -12.59 5.38
C SER A 129 -6.34 -11.90 5.12
N PRO A 130 -6.17 -10.62 5.48
CA PRO A 130 -4.97 -9.88 5.13
C PRO A 130 -3.78 -10.24 6.02
N LEU A 131 -2.59 -10.21 5.43
CA LEU A 131 -1.30 -10.22 6.11
C LEU A 131 -0.75 -8.79 6.07
N THR A 132 -0.41 -8.21 7.22
CA THR A 132 0.21 -6.88 7.26
C THR A 132 1.71 -7.03 7.44
N LEU A 133 2.50 -6.34 6.61
CA LEU A 133 3.93 -6.17 6.76
C LEU A 133 4.21 -4.72 7.11
N VAL A 134 4.90 -4.48 8.22
CA VAL A 134 5.39 -3.16 8.61
C VAL A 134 6.89 -3.11 8.35
N VAL A 135 7.33 -2.10 7.60
CA VAL A 135 8.73 -1.83 7.28
C VAL A 135 9.07 -0.43 7.75
N LYS A 136 9.88 -0.33 8.81
CA LYS A 136 10.45 0.94 9.26
C LYS A 136 11.92 0.98 8.86
N LYS A 137 12.28 1.87 7.95
CA LYS A 137 13.63 1.96 7.39
C LYS A 137 13.96 3.40 7.01
N MET A 138 15.24 3.75 6.97
CA MET A 138 15.66 5.04 6.41
C MET A 138 15.39 5.10 4.91
N ALA A 139 15.02 6.28 4.41
CA ALA A 139 14.89 6.56 2.98
C ALA A 139 13.83 5.70 2.22
N VAL A 140 12.87 5.12 2.94
CA VAL A 140 11.62 4.62 2.33
C VAL A 140 10.54 5.71 2.40
N PRO A 141 9.63 5.80 1.42
CA PRO A 141 8.53 6.75 1.49
C PRO A 141 7.49 6.32 2.53
N ASP A 142 6.83 7.27 3.18
CA ASP A 142 5.69 6.98 4.04
C ASP A 142 4.47 6.62 3.18
N LEU A 143 4.28 5.32 2.93
CA LEU A 143 3.23 4.80 2.05
C LEU A 143 2.57 3.58 2.67
N THR A 144 1.29 3.40 2.36
CA THR A 144 0.56 2.15 2.65
C THR A 144 0.00 1.60 1.35
N MET A 145 0.46 0.41 0.99
CA MET A 145 0.13 -0.27 -0.25
C MET A 145 -0.47 -1.64 0.05
N VAL A 146 -1.33 -2.14 -0.82
CA VAL A 146 -1.92 -3.47 -0.73
C VAL A 146 -1.56 -4.24 -1.99
N ASP A 147 -0.78 -5.30 -1.85
CA ASP A 147 -0.60 -6.28 -2.92
C ASP A 147 -1.77 -7.26 -2.89
N LEU A 148 -2.35 -7.52 -4.07
CA LEU A 148 -3.45 -8.45 -4.22
C LEU A 148 -3.05 -9.62 -5.11
N PRO A 149 -3.70 -10.79 -4.95
CA PRO A 149 -3.51 -11.91 -5.84
C PRO A 149 -3.64 -11.49 -7.32
N GLY A 150 -2.69 -11.91 -8.14
CA GLY A 150 -2.71 -11.59 -9.57
C GLY A 150 -3.86 -12.26 -10.30
N ILE A 151 -4.49 -11.54 -11.22
CA ILE A 151 -5.67 -12.05 -11.93
C ILE A 151 -5.26 -13.20 -12.85
N THR A 152 -5.91 -14.36 -12.68
CA THR A 152 -5.73 -15.55 -13.51
C THR A 152 -7.06 -15.91 -14.15
N ARG A 153 -7.09 -16.08 -15.48
CA ARG A 153 -8.32 -16.44 -16.20
C ARG A 153 -8.57 -17.94 -16.25
N VAL A 154 -7.49 -18.72 -16.19
CA VAL A 154 -7.51 -20.17 -16.22
C VAL A 154 -6.80 -20.65 -14.97
N PRO A 155 -7.40 -21.56 -14.19
CA PRO A 155 -6.75 -22.13 -13.01
C PRO A 155 -5.49 -22.87 -13.43
N VAL A 156 -4.38 -22.59 -12.75
CA VAL A 156 -3.18 -23.44 -12.89
C VAL A 156 -3.37 -24.73 -12.09
N HIS A 157 -2.69 -25.81 -12.46
CA HIS A 157 -2.80 -27.12 -11.79
C HIS A 157 -2.78 -27.01 -10.26
N GLY A 158 -3.83 -27.51 -9.60
CA GLY A 158 -4.00 -27.47 -8.15
C GLY A 158 -4.79 -26.27 -7.61
N GLN A 159 -5.34 -25.41 -8.48
CA GLN A 159 -6.27 -24.34 -8.10
C GLN A 159 -7.73 -24.74 -8.29
N PRO A 160 -8.65 -24.18 -7.50
CA PRO A 160 -10.09 -24.34 -7.73
C PRO A 160 -10.51 -23.75 -9.09
N GLU A 161 -11.53 -24.32 -9.73
CA GLU A 161 -12.09 -23.79 -10.99
C GLU A 161 -12.57 -22.33 -10.84
N HIS A 162 -13.12 -21.99 -9.67
CA HIS A 162 -13.63 -20.65 -9.33
C HIS A 162 -12.54 -19.67 -8.86
N ILE A 163 -11.25 -19.93 -9.08
CA ILE A 163 -10.16 -19.07 -8.60
C ILE A 163 -10.27 -17.63 -9.11
N TYR A 164 -10.69 -17.47 -10.37
CA TYR A 164 -10.92 -16.16 -10.98
C TYR A 164 -11.97 -15.35 -10.20
N GLU A 165 -13.12 -15.96 -9.89
CA GLU A 165 -14.22 -15.30 -9.17
C GLU A 165 -13.79 -14.89 -7.77
N GLN A 166 -13.03 -15.74 -7.07
CA GLN A 166 -12.49 -15.44 -5.74
C GLN A 166 -11.51 -14.27 -5.79
N ILE A 167 -10.55 -14.27 -6.73
CA ILE A 167 -9.59 -13.16 -6.89
C ILE A 167 -10.32 -11.87 -7.27
N SER A 168 -11.26 -11.94 -8.22
CA SER A 168 -12.07 -10.80 -8.63
C SER A 168 -12.86 -10.20 -7.47
N LYS A 169 -13.42 -11.06 -6.60
CA LYS A 169 -14.15 -10.61 -5.42
C LYS A 169 -13.24 -9.88 -4.44
N ILE A 170 -12.08 -10.46 -4.11
CA ILE A 170 -11.08 -9.82 -3.25
C ILE A 170 -10.68 -8.46 -3.83
N ILE A 171 -10.29 -8.41 -5.11
CA ILE A 171 -9.90 -7.16 -5.76
C ILE A 171 -11.00 -6.11 -5.65
N THR A 172 -12.24 -6.49 -6.01
CA THR A 172 -13.39 -5.59 -5.97
C THR A 172 -13.60 -5.01 -4.57
N GLU A 173 -13.51 -5.81 -3.51
CA GLU A 173 -13.64 -5.35 -2.12
C GLU A 173 -12.62 -4.27 -1.74
N PHE A 174 -11.38 -4.36 -2.26
CA PHE A 174 -10.31 -3.40 -1.99
C PHE A 174 -10.37 -2.15 -2.89
N ILE A 175 -10.82 -2.26 -4.15
CA ILE A 175 -10.86 -1.10 -5.08
C ILE A 175 -12.18 -0.32 -5.07
N THR A 176 -13.24 -0.88 -4.49
CA THR A 176 -14.57 -0.22 -4.41
C THR A 176 -14.57 1.06 -3.57
N PRO A 177 -13.91 1.14 -2.39
CA PRO A 177 -13.92 2.37 -1.60
C PRO A 177 -13.29 3.53 -2.36
N GLU A 178 -13.96 4.69 -2.37
CA GLU A 178 -13.51 5.89 -3.10
C GLU A 178 -12.20 6.46 -2.58
N GLU A 179 -11.85 6.17 -1.32
CA GLU A 179 -10.58 6.57 -0.71
C GLU A 179 -9.40 5.72 -1.19
N SER A 180 -9.65 4.64 -1.93
CA SER A 180 -8.61 3.72 -2.41
C SER A 180 -8.05 4.19 -3.75
N ILE A 181 -6.73 4.36 -3.81
CA ILE A 181 -6.02 4.64 -5.07
C ILE A 181 -5.81 3.32 -5.78
N ILE A 182 -6.18 3.23 -7.05
CA ILE A 182 -5.98 2.04 -7.86
C ILE A 182 -4.66 2.19 -8.62
N LEU A 183 -3.73 1.29 -8.36
CA LEU A 183 -2.48 1.19 -9.10
C LEU A 183 -2.54 0.00 -10.06
N ASN A 184 -2.87 0.28 -11.32
CA ASN A 184 -2.92 -0.71 -12.39
C ASN A 184 -1.52 -1.06 -12.87
N VAL A 185 -1.06 -2.27 -12.63
CA VAL A 185 0.25 -2.75 -13.09
C VAL A 185 0.07 -3.54 -14.38
N LEU A 186 0.55 -2.95 -15.47
CA LEU A 186 0.43 -3.43 -16.85
C LEU A 186 1.81 -3.85 -17.36
N SER A 187 1.85 -4.81 -18.29
CA SER A 187 3.09 -5.22 -18.97
C SER A 187 3.19 -4.50 -20.30
N ALA A 188 4.33 -3.91 -20.64
CA ALA A 188 4.53 -3.24 -21.93
C ALA A 188 4.30 -4.19 -23.13
N SER A 189 4.58 -5.49 -22.95
CA SER A 189 4.44 -6.53 -23.95
C SER A 189 2.99 -6.93 -24.29
N VAL A 190 1.97 -6.36 -23.64
CA VAL A 190 0.56 -6.69 -23.91
C VAL A 190 -0.24 -5.46 -24.31
N ASP A 191 -1.42 -5.68 -24.86
CA ASP A 191 -2.36 -4.60 -25.18
C ASP A 191 -3.21 -4.28 -23.96
N PHE A 192 -3.20 -3.01 -23.54
CA PHE A 192 -3.81 -2.58 -22.28
C PHE A 192 -5.32 -2.79 -22.24
N SER A 193 -5.99 -2.69 -23.40
CA SER A 193 -7.43 -2.96 -23.55
C SER A 193 -7.80 -4.42 -23.23
N THR A 194 -6.83 -5.34 -23.32
CA THR A 194 -7.05 -6.74 -22.98
C THR A 194 -6.85 -7.03 -21.50
N CYS A 195 -6.26 -6.12 -20.71
CA CYS A 195 -5.95 -6.35 -19.31
C CYS A 195 -7.21 -6.36 -18.44
N GLU A 196 -7.35 -7.38 -17.62
CA GLU A 196 -8.55 -7.52 -16.78
C GLU A 196 -8.57 -6.49 -15.65
N SER A 197 -7.39 -6.09 -15.16
CA SER A 197 -7.28 -5.04 -14.14
C SER A 197 -7.84 -3.69 -14.60
N ILE A 198 -7.69 -3.33 -15.89
CA ILE A 198 -8.28 -2.13 -16.49
C ILE A 198 -9.81 -2.20 -16.45
N ARG A 199 -10.37 -3.34 -16.87
CA ARG A 199 -11.83 -3.56 -16.86
C ARG A 199 -12.38 -3.46 -15.44
N MET A 200 -11.67 -4.03 -14.46
CA MET A 200 -12.06 -3.95 -13.05
C MET A 200 -11.99 -2.52 -12.51
N SER A 201 -10.93 -1.76 -12.80
CA SER A 201 -10.79 -0.38 -12.32
C SER A 201 -11.84 0.54 -12.93
N GLN A 202 -12.12 0.44 -14.23
CA GLN A 202 -13.14 1.27 -14.89
C GLN A 202 -14.55 1.04 -14.36
N LYS A 203 -14.87 -0.14 -13.81
CA LYS A 203 -16.18 -0.39 -13.18
C LYS A 203 -16.40 0.46 -11.94
N VAL A 204 -15.34 0.76 -11.19
CA VAL A 204 -15.40 1.49 -9.91
C VAL A 204 -14.84 2.92 -10.00
N ASP A 205 -14.16 3.27 -11.09
CA ASP A 205 -13.55 4.57 -11.36
C ASP A 205 -13.56 4.88 -12.86
N LYS A 206 -14.74 5.17 -13.43
CA LYS A 206 -14.94 5.43 -14.87
C LYS A 206 -14.17 6.65 -15.40
N THR A 207 -13.96 7.64 -14.55
CA THR A 207 -13.30 8.91 -14.89
C THR A 207 -11.81 8.92 -14.53
N GLY A 208 -11.29 7.83 -13.98
CA GLY A 208 -9.87 7.66 -13.65
C GLY A 208 -9.35 8.62 -12.57
N GLN A 209 -10.22 9.15 -11.70
CA GLN A 209 -9.84 10.19 -10.72
C GLN A 209 -8.91 9.69 -9.64
N ARG A 210 -8.85 8.37 -9.44
CA ARG A 210 -8.02 7.70 -8.44
C ARG A 210 -7.26 6.51 -9.03
N THR A 211 -7.16 6.42 -10.36
CA THR A 211 -6.51 5.32 -11.07
C THR A 211 -5.24 5.79 -11.76
N LEU A 212 -4.10 5.22 -11.36
CA LEU A 212 -2.79 5.39 -11.97
C LEU A 212 -2.36 4.07 -12.63
N ALA A 213 -1.71 4.14 -13.79
CA ALA A 213 -1.15 2.96 -14.45
C ALA A 213 0.39 2.95 -14.35
N VAL A 214 0.95 1.80 -14.01
CA VAL A 214 2.38 1.51 -14.04
C VAL A 214 2.64 0.48 -15.12
N VAL A 215 3.48 0.83 -16.09
CA VAL A 215 3.85 -0.07 -17.19
C VAL A 215 5.22 -0.66 -16.91
N THR A 216 5.26 -1.97 -16.68
CA THR A 216 6.48 -2.73 -16.41
C THR A 216 7.02 -3.38 -17.68
N LYS A 217 8.22 -3.97 -17.59
CA LYS A 217 8.90 -4.68 -18.69
C LYS A 217 9.11 -3.79 -19.93
N ALA A 218 9.30 -2.49 -19.72
CA ALA A 218 9.57 -1.53 -20.80
C ALA A 218 10.85 -1.89 -21.58
N ASP A 219 11.83 -2.48 -20.89
CA ASP A 219 13.06 -3.04 -21.46
C ASP A 219 12.81 -4.15 -22.49
N LYS A 220 11.78 -4.97 -22.29
CA LYS A 220 11.45 -6.11 -23.16
C LYS A 220 10.58 -5.74 -24.35
N SER A 221 9.85 -4.64 -24.28
CA SER A 221 8.91 -4.22 -25.31
C SER A 221 8.92 -2.68 -25.46
N PRO A 222 10.04 -2.10 -25.91
CA PRO A 222 10.16 -0.65 -26.07
C PRO A 222 9.38 -0.10 -27.27
N GLU A 223 9.15 -0.94 -28.28
CA GLU A 223 8.47 -0.57 -29.51
C GLU A 223 6.99 -0.29 -29.27
N GLY A 224 6.51 0.86 -29.79
CA GLY A 224 5.12 1.28 -29.67
C GLY A 224 4.70 1.74 -28.27
N LEU A 225 5.60 1.70 -27.27
CA LEU A 225 5.23 2.00 -25.88
C LEU A 225 4.87 3.48 -25.69
N LEU A 226 5.60 4.40 -26.33
CA LEU A 226 5.34 5.83 -26.26
C LEU A 226 3.93 6.14 -26.76
N GLU A 227 3.56 5.58 -27.91
CA GLU A 227 2.26 5.74 -28.53
C GLU A 227 1.17 5.18 -27.63
N LYS A 228 1.37 3.96 -27.08
CA LYS A 228 0.42 3.32 -26.14
C LYS A 228 0.13 4.16 -24.91
N VAL A 229 1.15 4.77 -24.28
CA VAL A 229 0.97 5.57 -23.06
C VAL A 229 0.53 7.01 -23.31
N THR A 230 0.72 7.53 -24.53
CA THR A 230 0.31 8.89 -24.91
C THR A 230 -1.11 8.93 -25.46
N ALA A 231 -1.51 7.91 -26.22
CA ALA A 231 -2.87 7.79 -26.75
C ALA A 231 -3.91 7.61 -25.65
N ASP A 232 -3.54 6.91 -24.57
CA ASP A 232 -4.41 6.62 -23.42
C ASP A 232 -5.77 6.01 -23.83
N ASP A 233 -5.75 5.01 -24.71
CA ASP A 233 -6.96 4.35 -25.24
C ASP A 233 -7.86 3.72 -24.15
N VAL A 234 -7.32 3.53 -22.94
CA VAL A 234 -8.04 2.96 -21.79
C VAL A 234 -8.39 4.00 -20.70
N ASN A 235 -8.18 5.29 -20.97
CA ASN A 235 -8.61 6.44 -20.15
C ASN A 235 -8.15 6.36 -18.68
N ILE A 236 -6.85 6.36 -18.46
CA ILE A 236 -6.24 6.37 -17.13
C ILE A 236 -6.08 7.81 -16.67
N GLY A 237 -7.05 8.29 -15.88
CA GLY A 237 -7.12 9.70 -15.48
C GLY A 237 -5.90 10.27 -14.75
N LEU A 238 -5.17 9.48 -13.94
CA LEU A 238 -3.90 9.93 -13.32
C LEU A 238 -2.66 9.70 -14.20
N GLY A 239 -2.84 9.14 -15.39
CA GLY A 239 -1.82 8.87 -16.39
C GLY A 239 -0.99 7.61 -16.15
N TYR A 240 0.16 7.56 -16.82
CA TYR A 240 1.06 6.41 -16.83
C TYR A 240 2.43 6.74 -16.22
N VAL A 241 3.07 5.72 -15.66
CA VAL A 241 4.50 5.70 -15.35
C VAL A 241 5.12 4.40 -15.85
N CYS A 242 6.12 4.48 -16.72
CA CYS A 242 6.87 3.33 -17.21
C CYS A 242 8.06 3.05 -16.31
N VAL A 243 8.30 1.78 -15.99
CA VAL A 243 9.38 1.37 -15.09
C VAL A 243 10.15 0.17 -15.63
N ARG A 244 11.41 0.06 -15.22
CA ARG A 244 12.24 -1.14 -15.36
C ARG A 244 12.42 -1.75 -13.98
N ASN A 245 11.94 -2.97 -13.81
CA ASN A 245 12.11 -3.70 -12.56
C ASN A 245 13.50 -4.36 -12.51
N ARG A 246 13.96 -4.69 -11.29
CA ARG A 246 15.20 -5.42 -11.01
C ARG A 246 15.26 -6.77 -11.74
N ILE A 247 16.38 -7.06 -12.41
CA ILE A 247 16.61 -8.30 -13.16
C ILE A 247 17.75 -9.10 -12.52
N GLY A 248 17.59 -10.41 -12.38
CA GLY A 248 18.62 -11.27 -11.79
C GLY A 248 18.97 -10.86 -10.35
N ASP A 249 20.27 -10.79 -10.07
CA ASP A 249 20.84 -10.51 -8.75
C ASP A 249 21.26 -9.03 -8.56
N GLU A 250 20.80 -8.14 -9.43
CA GLU A 250 20.98 -6.68 -9.29
C GLU A 250 20.57 -6.22 -7.88
N THR A 251 21.34 -5.32 -7.29
CA THR A 251 20.94 -4.52 -6.12
C THR A 251 19.86 -3.51 -6.50
N TYR A 252 19.19 -2.90 -5.51
CA TYR A 252 18.17 -1.88 -5.79
C TYR A 252 18.79 -0.61 -6.38
N GLU A 253 20.01 -0.28 -5.98
CA GLU A 253 20.79 0.84 -6.48
C GLU A 253 21.18 0.59 -7.95
N GLU A 254 21.77 -0.57 -8.27
CA GLU A 254 22.10 -0.94 -9.66
C GLU A 254 20.86 -0.97 -10.56
N ALA A 255 19.74 -1.50 -10.07
CA ALA A 255 18.49 -1.54 -10.82
C ALA A 255 17.99 -0.13 -11.18
N ARG A 256 18.15 0.86 -10.29
CA ARG A 256 17.79 2.26 -10.53
C ARG A 256 18.71 2.93 -11.53
N GLU A 257 20.02 2.65 -11.48
CA GLU A 257 20.99 3.18 -12.44
C GLU A 257 20.71 2.65 -13.85
N GLU A 258 20.49 1.35 -13.99
CA GLU A 258 20.16 0.74 -15.27
C GLU A 258 18.75 1.14 -15.77
N GLU A 259 17.80 1.43 -14.88
CA GLU A 259 16.52 2.04 -15.24
C GLU A 259 16.70 3.44 -15.83
N ALA A 260 17.47 4.32 -15.16
CA ALA A 260 17.74 5.66 -15.65
C ALA A 260 18.41 5.62 -17.03
N LYS A 261 19.45 4.78 -17.17
CA LYS A 261 20.17 4.56 -18.42
C LYS A 261 19.25 4.05 -19.54
N LEU A 262 18.33 3.12 -19.25
CA LEU A 262 17.35 2.64 -20.23
C LEU A 262 16.52 3.81 -20.80
N PHE A 263 15.94 4.64 -19.94
CA PHE A 263 15.09 5.76 -20.35
C PHE A 263 15.87 7.00 -20.82
N GLU A 264 17.20 6.98 -20.80
CA GLU A 264 18.06 8.01 -21.40
C GLU A 264 18.62 7.61 -22.75
N THR A 265 19.03 6.34 -22.89
CA THR A 265 19.82 5.89 -24.04
C THR A 265 19.03 5.11 -25.08
N ASN A 266 17.91 4.48 -24.70
CA ASN A 266 17.12 3.70 -25.66
C ASN A 266 16.42 4.64 -26.68
N PRO A 267 16.56 4.41 -28.00
CA PRO A 267 16.05 5.33 -29.03
C PRO A 267 14.52 5.55 -29.03
N GLN A 268 13.76 4.60 -28.50
CA GLN A 268 12.30 4.68 -28.42
C GLN A 268 11.86 5.21 -27.05
N LEU A 269 12.43 4.66 -25.97
CA LEU A 269 12.02 5.01 -24.61
C LEU A 269 12.50 6.38 -24.15
N SER A 270 13.64 6.87 -24.67
CA SER A 270 14.17 8.20 -24.35
C SER A 270 13.28 9.36 -24.76
N LYS A 271 12.34 9.10 -25.68
CA LYS A 271 11.34 10.07 -26.15
C LYS A 271 10.15 10.22 -25.19
N ILE A 272 9.96 9.27 -24.27
CA ILE A 272 8.89 9.35 -23.26
C ILE A 272 9.24 10.48 -22.28
N ASN A 273 8.22 11.26 -21.91
CA ASN A 273 8.40 12.38 -20.99
C ASN A 273 9.03 11.91 -19.67
N LYS A 274 10.03 12.65 -19.16
CA LYS A 274 10.75 12.31 -17.92
C LYS A 274 9.84 12.22 -16.69
N SER A 275 8.68 12.90 -16.69
CA SER A 275 7.65 12.79 -15.64
C SER A 275 6.77 11.53 -15.72
N MET A 276 7.02 10.66 -16.71
CA MET A 276 6.30 9.41 -16.95
C MET A 276 7.22 8.19 -16.91
N VAL A 277 8.47 8.32 -16.48
CA VAL A 277 9.42 7.20 -16.47
C VAL A 277 10.20 7.14 -15.17
N GLY A 278 10.48 5.92 -14.71
CA GLY A 278 11.34 5.66 -13.57
C GLY A 278 10.58 5.41 -12.25
N SER A 279 11.13 4.48 -11.47
CA SER A 279 10.67 4.17 -10.12
C SER A 279 10.71 5.37 -9.15
N PRO A 280 11.65 6.34 -9.21
CA PRO A 280 11.61 7.52 -8.34
C PRO A 280 10.40 8.42 -8.63
N VAL A 281 10.08 8.61 -9.92
CA VAL A 281 8.93 9.40 -10.36
C VAL A 281 7.61 8.73 -9.93
N LEU A 282 7.55 7.40 -10.01
CA LEU A 282 6.42 6.64 -9.49
C LEU A 282 6.23 6.88 -7.98
N ALA A 283 7.29 6.76 -7.19
CA ALA A 283 7.23 6.99 -5.74
C ALA A 283 6.74 8.40 -5.41
N GLU A 284 7.29 9.43 -6.06
CA GLU A 284 6.88 10.83 -5.86
C GLU A 284 5.40 11.06 -6.22
N LYS A 285 4.96 10.53 -7.37
CA LYS A 285 3.55 10.62 -7.78
C LYS A 285 2.62 9.95 -6.78
N LEU A 286 2.94 8.73 -6.33
CA LEU A 286 2.14 8.00 -5.36
C LEU A 286 2.01 8.74 -4.03
N VAL A 287 3.11 9.30 -3.51
CA VAL A 287 3.09 10.12 -2.29
C VAL A 287 2.21 11.35 -2.48
N LYS A 288 2.34 12.05 -3.62
CA LYS A 288 1.53 13.25 -3.91
C LYS A 288 0.05 12.91 -4.04
N ILE A 289 -0.31 11.87 -4.78
CA ILE A 289 -1.70 11.40 -4.96
C ILE A 289 -2.28 11.01 -3.60
N GLN A 290 -1.54 10.25 -2.80
CA GLN A 290 -1.98 9.84 -1.47
C GLN A 290 -2.21 11.05 -0.55
N ALA A 291 -1.28 12.01 -0.53
CA ALA A 291 -1.45 13.24 0.25
C ALA A 291 -2.69 14.03 -0.17
N THR A 292 -2.94 14.20 -1.47
CA THR A 292 -4.14 14.89 -1.98
C THR A 292 -5.43 14.21 -1.54
N ILE A 293 -5.49 12.88 -1.62
CA ILE A 293 -6.69 12.13 -1.21
C ILE A 293 -6.85 12.16 0.32
N ILE A 294 -5.76 12.05 1.10
CA ILE A 294 -5.81 12.22 2.56
C ILE A 294 -6.43 13.58 2.92
N VAL A 295 -5.96 14.67 2.31
CA VAL A 295 -6.50 16.01 2.57
C VAL A 295 -7.99 16.09 2.20
N LYS A 296 -8.40 15.51 1.08
CA LYS A 296 -9.81 15.48 0.64
C LYS A 296 -10.70 14.67 1.59
N CYS A 297 -10.19 13.55 2.12
CA CYS A 297 -10.93 12.66 3.02
C CYS A 297 -10.92 13.14 4.49
N LEU A 298 -9.98 13.99 4.88
CA LEU A 298 -9.76 14.39 6.27
C LEU A 298 -11.02 14.98 6.94
N PRO A 299 -11.82 15.87 6.31
CA PRO A 299 -13.03 16.41 6.93
C PRO A 299 -14.04 15.32 7.30
N GLU A 300 -14.28 14.37 6.39
CA GLU A 300 -15.20 13.25 6.62
C GLU A 300 -14.65 12.27 7.65
N ILE A 301 -13.33 12.06 7.69
CA ILE A 301 -12.67 11.25 8.71
C ILE A 301 -12.89 11.88 10.09
N VAL A 302 -12.63 13.18 10.23
CA VAL A 302 -12.82 13.93 11.49
C VAL A 302 -14.28 13.88 11.92
N ARG A 303 -15.22 14.10 10.99
CA ARG A 303 -16.66 13.98 11.26
C ARG A 303 -17.02 12.59 11.79
N LYS A 304 -16.60 11.52 11.10
CA LYS A 304 -16.84 10.12 11.52
C LYS A 304 -16.22 9.80 12.88
N ILE A 305 -15.06 10.36 13.21
CA ILE A 305 -14.42 10.20 14.52
C ILE A 305 -15.26 10.89 15.60
N ASN A 306 -15.70 12.13 15.35
CA ASN A 306 -16.52 12.89 16.29
C ASN A 306 -17.88 12.22 16.51
N ASP A 307 -18.55 11.74 15.45
CA ASP A 307 -19.82 11.03 15.56
C ASP A 307 -19.68 9.77 16.44
N LYS A 308 -18.61 8.99 16.24
CA LYS A 308 -18.31 7.81 17.08
C LYS A 308 -17.94 8.18 18.50
N LEU A 309 -17.20 9.25 18.70
CA LEU A 309 -16.85 9.73 20.03
C LEU A 309 -18.10 10.14 20.79
N SER A 310 -18.99 10.91 20.17
CA SER A 310 -20.28 11.29 20.74
C SER A 310 -21.13 10.08 21.12
N ALA A 311 -21.27 9.10 20.22
CA ALA A 311 -22.01 7.87 20.51
C ALA A 311 -21.39 7.08 21.69
N ASN A 312 -20.05 6.96 21.74
CA ASN A 312 -19.36 6.30 22.85
C ASN A 312 -19.51 7.08 24.16
N ILE A 313 -19.55 8.41 24.13
CA ILE A 313 -19.78 9.25 25.31
C ILE A 313 -21.22 9.07 25.81
N GLU A 314 -22.21 9.04 24.90
CA GLU A 314 -23.59 8.75 25.25
C GLU A 314 -23.74 7.37 25.88
N ASP A 315 -23.13 6.34 25.30
CA ASP A 315 -23.12 5.00 25.88
C ASP A 315 -22.40 4.95 27.23
N LEU A 316 -21.25 5.63 27.37
CA LEU A 316 -20.54 5.73 28.64
C LEU A 316 -21.38 6.44 29.71
N ASN A 317 -22.16 7.45 29.32
CA ASN A 317 -23.06 8.16 30.24
C ASN A 317 -24.27 7.32 30.69
N LYS A 318 -24.60 6.22 29.98
CA LYS A 318 -25.58 5.23 30.47
C LYS A 318 -25.01 4.37 31.60
N PHE A 319 -23.69 4.28 31.72
CA PHE A 319 -23.08 3.55 32.82
C PHE A 319 -23.13 4.37 34.11
N PRO A 320 -23.25 3.71 35.27
CA PRO A 320 -23.22 4.38 36.56
C PRO A 320 -21.89 5.11 36.73
N LYS A 321 -21.95 6.41 37.01
CA LYS A 321 -20.75 7.22 37.29
C LYS A 321 -20.20 6.82 38.65
N HIS A 322 -19.19 5.95 38.67
CA HIS A 322 -18.40 5.58 39.84
C HIS A 322 -19.21 5.17 41.09
N LEU A 323 -19.31 3.86 41.33
CA LEU A 323 -19.83 3.31 42.58
C LEU A 323 -18.75 3.41 43.66
N ASN A 324 -18.55 4.59 44.23
CA ASN A 324 -17.52 4.82 45.26
C ASN A 324 -18.01 4.42 46.66
N SER A 325 -19.28 4.05 46.79
CA SER A 325 -19.90 3.59 48.03
C SER A 325 -20.87 2.42 47.81
N VAL A 326 -21.02 1.58 48.83
CA VAL A 326 -21.99 0.47 48.84
C VAL A 326 -23.43 0.98 48.66
N THR A 327 -23.72 2.19 49.16
CA THR A 327 -25.04 2.81 49.06
C THR A 327 -25.38 3.22 47.62
N GLU A 328 -24.43 3.80 46.87
CA GLU A 328 -24.61 4.10 45.44
C GLU A 328 -24.78 2.83 44.60
N ALA A 329 -24.04 1.78 44.95
CA ALA A 329 -24.13 0.48 44.28
C ALA A 329 -25.52 -0.14 44.46
N MET A 330 -26.04 -0.12 45.69
CA MET A 330 -27.38 -0.62 46.00
C MET A 330 -28.47 0.21 45.34
N THR A 331 -28.31 1.54 45.26
CA THR A 331 -29.28 2.44 44.60
C THR A 331 -29.36 2.16 43.11
N THR A 332 -28.21 1.97 42.47
CA THR A 332 -28.12 1.64 41.04
C THR A 332 -28.68 0.24 40.77
N PHE A 333 -28.38 -0.74 41.62
CA PHE A 333 -28.90 -2.10 41.52
C PHE A 333 -30.44 -2.15 41.62
N MET A 334 -31.01 -1.39 42.56
CA MET A 334 -32.47 -1.26 42.69
C MET A 334 -33.10 -0.59 41.48
N HIS A 335 -32.46 0.43 40.90
CA HIS A 335 -32.93 1.06 39.66
C HIS A 335 -32.95 0.05 38.48
N ILE A 336 -31.91 -0.78 38.33
CA ILE A 336 -31.85 -1.82 37.29
C ILE A 336 -32.97 -2.85 37.48
N LEU A 337 -33.21 -3.30 38.71
CA LEU A 337 -34.30 -4.24 39.04
C LEU A 337 -35.69 -3.65 38.79
N GLY A 338 -35.87 -2.34 39.02
CA GLY A 338 -37.11 -1.63 38.72
C GLY A 338 -37.39 -1.58 37.22
N SER A 339 -36.39 -1.17 36.42
CA SER A 339 -36.53 -1.10 34.96
C SER A 339 -36.73 -2.47 34.30
N ALA A 340 -36.19 -3.55 34.88
CA ALA A 340 -36.38 -4.91 34.39
C ALA A 340 -37.76 -5.52 34.69
N LYS A 341 -38.55 -4.92 35.60
CA LYS A 341 -39.92 -5.35 35.92
C LYS A 341 -40.99 -4.72 35.03
N GLU A 342 -40.65 -3.67 34.28
CA GLU A 342 -41.56 -2.94 33.38
C GLU A 342 -41.39 -3.32 31.89
N SER A 343 -40.49 -4.26 31.56
CA SER A 343 -40.32 -4.86 30.22
C SER A 343 -40.90 -6.28 30.17
#